data_AF-A0A382W549-F1
#
_entry.id   AF-A0A382W549-F1
#
_cell.length_a   1.000
_cell.length_b   1.000
_cell.length_c   1.000
_cell.angle_alpha   90.00
_cell.angle_beta   90.00
_cell.angle_gamma   90.00
#
_symmetry.space_group_name_H-M   'P 1'
#
loop_
_entity.id
_entity.type
_entity.pdbx_description
1 polymer ?
#
loop_
_entity_poly.entity_id
_entity_poly.type
_entity_poly.pdbx_seq_one_letter_code
_entity_poly.pdbx_strand_id
1 'polypeptide(L)'
;VVTLHTTRVERLAPGTVLSTDRGDLTVGSSRPHQHRFLVRFDRIPDRDAAESWRGVVLSAEPIDDPDDETLWVHQVVGAELFDQHGRCHGLVQAVIENPASDLLELED
;
A
#
# COMPACT_ATOMS: atom_id res chain seq x y z
N VAL A 1 -15.18 0.87 14.23
CA VAL A 1 -14.90 -0.30 13.37
C VAL A 1 -14.14 0.20 12.16
N VAL A 2 -13.06 -0.48 11.79
CA VAL A 2 -12.22 -0.16 10.64
C VAL A 2 -12.47 -1.21 9.56
N THR A 3 -12.61 -0.75 8.32
CA THR A 3 -12.67 -1.61 7.13
C THR A 3 -11.35 -1.46 6.40
N LEU A 4 -10.64 -2.57 6.19
CA LEU A 4 -9.42 -2.57 5.41
C LEU A 4 -9.75 -2.68 3.93
N HIS A 5 -9.15 -1.82 3.11
CA HIS A 5 -9.12 -1.98 1.65
C HIS A 5 -7.82 -2.67 1.20
N THR A 6 -6.87 -2.88 2.11
CA THR A 6 -5.65 -3.66 1.90
C THR A 6 -5.85 -5.10 2.40
N THR A 7 -5.11 -6.04 1.81
CA THR A 7 -5.01 -7.43 2.29
C THR A 7 -4.04 -7.57 3.47
N ARG A 8 -3.27 -6.53 3.81
CA ARG A 8 -2.23 -6.58 4.85
C ARG A 8 -2.77 -6.23 6.23
N VAL A 9 -3.09 -7.26 7.01
CA VAL A 9 -3.66 -7.13 8.37
C VAL A 9 -2.65 -6.65 9.42
N GLU A 10 -1.35 -6.79 9.15
CA GLU A 10 -0.25 -6.31 10.00
C GLU A 10 -0.26 -4.78 10.20
N ARG A 11 -0.92 -4.03 9.31
CA ARG A 11 -1.13 -2.58 9.48
C ARG A 11 -2.00 -2.22 10.68
N LEU A 12 -2.69 -3.21 11.25
CA LEU A 12 -3.46 -3.06 12.48
C LEU A 12 -2.76 -3.69 13.69
N ALA A 13 -1.49 -4.09 13.59
CA ALA A 13 -0.75 -4.57 14.74
C ALA A 13 -0.62 -3.46 15.81
N PRO A 14 -0.65 -3.81 17.11
CA PRO A 14 -0.35 -2.85 18.17
C PRO A 14 1.00 -2.16 17.95
N GLY A 15 1.02 -0.84 18.06
CA GLY A 15 2.20 0.00 17.82
C GLY A 15 2.30 0.57 16.41
N THR A 16 1.51 0.08 15.45
CA THR A 16 1.49 0.65 14.10
C THR A 16 0.89 2.05 14.10
N VAL A 17 1.54 2.97 13.38
CA VAL A 17 1.06 4.34 13.17
C VAL A 17 0.36 4.44 11.82
N LEU A 18 -0.85 4.99 11.83
CA LEU A 18 -1.65 5.27 10.63
C LEU A 18 -1.84 6.78 10.51
N SER A 19 -1.56 7.34 9.33
CA SER A 19 -1.78 8.75 9.05
C SER A 19 -3.22 9.03 8.65
N THR A 20 -3.70 10.21 8.99
CA THR A 20 -5.03 10.71 8.63
C THR A 20 -4.97 12.20 8.35
N ASP A 21 -6.02 12.75 7.73
CA ASP A 21 -6.16 14.20 7.52
C ASP A 21 -6.23 15.01 8.85
N ARG A 22 -6.38 14.32 9.98
CA ARG A 22 -6.43 14.90 11.34
C ARG A 22 -5.22 14.50 12.19
N GLY A 23 -4.14 14.08 11.53
CA GLY A 23 -2.87 13.65 12.13
C GLY A 23 -2.76 12.15 12.40
N ASP A 24 -1.65 11.72 12.97
CA ASP A 24 -1.27 10.30 13.10
C ASP A 24 -1.93 9.58 14.28
N LEU A 25 -2.50 8.42 14.04
CA LEU A 25 -3.16 7.56 15.03
C LEU A 25 -2.32 6.31 15.29
N THR A 26 -2.03 6.01 16.55
CA THR A 26 -1.32 4.79 16.92
C THR A 26 -2.34 3.71 17.28
N VAL A 27 -2.17 2.52 16.70
CA VAL A 27 -2.99 1.35 17.03
C VAL A 27 -2.57 0.82 18.41
N GLY A 28 -3.47 0.88 19.39
CA GLY A 28 -3.23 0.31 20.72
C GLY A 28 -3.59 -1.17 20.79
N SER A 29 -4.71 -1.56 20.18
CA SER A 29 -5.07 -2.96 20.01
C SER A 29 -5.98 -3.14 18.81
N SER A 30 -5.90 -4.30 18.16
CA SER A 30 -6.83 -4.69 17.12
C SER A 30 -7.28 -6.12 17.30
N ARG A 31 -8.50 -6.40 16.84
CA ARG A 31 -8.99 -7.76 16.71
C ARG A 31 -9.90 -7.89 15.49
N PRO A 32 -9.85 -9.04 14.80
CA PRO A 32 -10.80 -9.33 13.74
C PRO A 32 -12.22 -9.44 14.34
N HIS A 33 -13.18 -8.89 13.62
CA HIS A 33 -14.59 -8.95 13.97
C HIS A 33 -15.43 -9.09 12.70
N GLN A 34 -15.74 -10.34 12.36
CA GLN A 34 -16.38 -10.71 11.10
C GLN A 34 -15.54 -10.23 9.90
N HIS A 35 -16.12 -9.45 8.98
CA HIS A 35 -15.47 -8.91 7.79
C HIS A 35 -14.74 -7.57 8.05
N ARG A 36 -14.65 -7.15 9.31
CA ARG A 36 -14.09 -5.86 9.73
C ARG A 36 -13.13 -6.04 10.89
N PHE A 37 -12.47 -4.96 11.28
CA PHE A 37 -11.59 -4.94 12.44
C PHE A 37 -12.11 -3.98 13.50
N LEU A 38 -12.08 -4.45 14.75
CA LEU A 38 -12.24 -3.59 15.92
C LEU A 38 -10.85 -3.13 16.34
N VAL A 39 -10.57 -1.86 16.09
CA VAL A 39 -9.28 -1.23 16.38
C VAL A 39 -9.50 -0.16 17.43
N ARG A 40 -8.64 -0.18 18.46
CA ARG A 40 -8.55 0.86 19.48
C ARG A 40 -7.31 1.68 19.19
N PHE A 41 -7.51 2.99 19.04
CA PHE A 41 -6.43 3.94 18.84
C PHE A 41 -6.10 4.66 20.16
N ASP A 42 -4.87 5.15 20.28
CA ASP A 42 -4.40 5.95 21.41
C ASP A 42 -5.21 7.24 21.61
N ARG A 43 -5.44 7.99 20.53
CA ARG A 43 -6.18 9.27 20.53
C ARG A 43 -7.70 9.11 20.51
N ILE A 44 -8.22 7.88 20.51
CA ILE A 44 -9.67 7.58 20.48
C ILE A 44 -10.01 6.65 21.64
N PRO A 45 -10.18 7.19 22.87
CA PRO A 45 -10.33 6.38 24.07
C PRO A 45 -11.74 5.79 24.24
N ASP A 46 -12.77 6.40 23.64
CA ASP A 46 -14.18 6.06 23.83
C ASP A 46 -14.99 6.02 22.52
N ARG A 47 -16.25 5.58 22.65
CA ARG A 47 -17.17 5.40 21.52
C ARG A 47 -17.62 6.73 20.90
N ASP A 48 -17.77 7.77 21.71
CA ASP A 48 -18.27 9.07 21.26
C ASP A 48 -17.19 9.79 20.44
N ALA A 49 -15.94 9.70 20.90
CA ALA A 49 -14.76 10.09 20.12
C ALA A 49 -14.74 9.30 18.81
N ALA A 50 -14.88 7.97 18.84
CA ALA A 50 -14.87 7.16 17.62
C ALA A 50 -15.95 7.54 16.60
N GLU A 51 -17.10 8.05 17.05
CA GLU A 51 -18.16 8.53 16.17
C GLU A 51 -17.70 9.73 15.34
N SER A 52 -16.96 10.67 15.94
CA SER A 52 -16.43 11.86 15.26
C SER A 52 -15.36 11.54 14.19
N TRP A 53 -14.79 10.34 14.24
CA TRP A 53 -13.80 9.82 13.30
C TRP A 53 -14.40 8.91 12.23
N ARG A 54 -15.73 8.73 12.23
CA ARG A 54 -16.40 7.90 11.23
C ARG A 54 -16.21 8.52 9.84
N GLY A 55 -15.76 7.69 8.88
CA GLY A 55 -15.52 8.11 7.50
C GLY A 55 -14.15 8.74 7.25
N VAL A 56 -13.31 8.88 8.28
CA VAL A 56 -11.92 9.31 8.10
C VAL A 56 -11.12 8.19 7.45
N VAL A 57 -10.36 8.55 6.41
CA VAL A 57 -9.46 7.63 5.72
C VAL A 57 -8.20 7.46 6.56
N LEU A 58 -7.79 6.20 6.73
CA LEU A 58 -6.54 5.82 7.37
C LEU A 58 -5.56 5.44 6.26
N SER A 59 -4.46 6.18 6.14
CA SER A 59 -3.34 5.86 5.28
C SER A 59 -2.18 5.30 6.11
N ALA A 60 -1.30 4.54 5.48
CA ALA A 60 -0.03 4.16 6.06
C ALA A 60 0.99 4.10 4.94
N GLU A 61 2.26 4.19 5.30
CA GLU A 61 3.34 4.16 4.33
C GLU A 61 3.28 2.92 3.44
N PRO A 62 3.75 3.01 2.19
CA PRO A 62 4.00 1.84 1.37
C PRO A 62 4.91 0.89 2.16
N ILE A 63 4.59 -0.40 2.15
CA ILE A 63 5.55 -1.38 2.66
C ILE A 63 6.40 -1.75 1.45
N ASP A 64 7.68 -1.37 1.47
CA ASP A 64 8.67 -1.95 0.58
C ASP A 64 8.89 -3.39 1.05
N ASP A 65 8.23 -4.31 0.38
CA ASP A 65 8.37 -5.74 0.63
C ASP A 65 9.54 -6.25 -0.21
N PRO A 66 10.69 -6.58 0.41
CA PRO A 66 11.89 -6.97 -0.34
C PRO A 66 11.72 -8.33 -1.05
N ASP A 67 10.72 -9.13 -0.67
CA ASP A 67 10.38 -10.40 -1.31
C ASP A 67 9.29 -10.24 -2.39
N ASP A 68 8.77 -9.03 -2.59
CA ASP A 68 7.77 -8.74 -3.62
C ASP A 68 8.48 -8.46 -4.95
N GLU A 69 8.65 -9.52 -5.75
CA GLU A 69 9.18 -9.44 -7.13
C GLU A 69 8.22 -8.73 -8.11
N THR A 70 7.07 -8.22 -7.62
CA THR A 70 6.09 -7.51 -8.43
C THR A 70 6.59 -6.13 -8.80
N LEU A 71 6.90 -5.94 -10.08
CA LEU A 71 7.20 -4.62 -10.63
C LEU A 71 5.90 -3.88 -10.97
N TRP A 72 5.75 -2.68 -10.44
CA TRP A 72 4.63 -1.80 -10.80
C TRP A 72 4.98 -0.98 -12.04
N VAL A 73 3.99 -0.71 -12.91
CA VAL A 73 4.20 0.05 -14.16
C VAL A 73 4.94 1.38 -13.93
N HIS A 74 4.61 2.09 -12.85
CA HIS A 74 5.25 3.37 -12.52
C HIS A 74 6.71 3.23 -12.04
N GLN A 75 7.14 2.03 -11.65
CA GLN A 75 8.53 1.73 -11.31
C GLN A 75 9.32 1.31 -12.56
N VAL A 76 8.64 0.76 -13.57
CA VAL A 76 9.27 0.25 -14.80
C VAL A 76 9.45 1.35 -15.84
N VAL A 77 8.46 2.23 -16.00
CA VAL A 77 8.56 3.35 -16.94
C VAL A 77 9.69 4.29 -16.53
N GLY A 78 10.64 4.53 -17.44
CA GLY A 78 11.85 5.31 -17.23
C GLY A 78 13.04 4.51 -16.67
N ALA A 79 12.91 3.21 -16.46
CA ALA A 79 14.04 2.35 -16.10
C ALA A 79 14.88 1.95 -17.32
N GLU A 80 16.20 1.78 -17.14
CA GLU A 80 17.10 1.23 -18.16
C GLU A 80 16.92 -0.29 -18.29
N LEU A 81 16.72 -0.78 -19.52
CA LEU A 81 16.59 -2.20 -19.79
C LEU A 81 17.94 -2.82 -20.14
N PHE A 82 18.35 -3.83 -19.38
CA PHE A 82 19.53 -4.65 -19.66
C PHE A 82 19.11 -6.09 -20.00
N ASP A 83 19.69 -6.67 -21.06
CA ASP A 83 19.50 -8.10 -21.34
C ASP A 83 20.38 -9.00 -20.46
N GLN A 84 20.18 -10.32 -20.57
CA GLN A 84 20.98 -11.31 -19.84
C GLN A 84 22.48 -11.31 -20.17
N HIS A 85 22.89 -10.56 -21.21
CA HIS A 85 24.28 -10.39 -21.62
C HIS A 85 24.86 -9.02 -21.19
N GLY A 86 24.09 -8.23 -20.43
CA GLY A 86 24.50 -6.92 -19.93
C GLY A 86 24.45 -5.81 -20.97
N ARG A 87 23.79 -6.02 -22.12
CA ARG A 87 23.60 -4.97 -23.13
C ARG A 87 22.42 -4.09 -22.73
N CYS A 88 22.66 -2.77 -22.68
CA CYS A 88 21.61 -1.78 -22.51
C CYS A 88 20.81 -1.62 -23.81
N HIS A 89 19.48 -1.68 -23.70
CA HIS A 89 18.52 -1.51 -24.78
C HIS A 89 17.78 -0.16 -24.72
N GLY A 90 18.13 0.71 -23.77
CA GLY A 90 17.52 2.03 -23.60
C GLY A 90 16.51 2.08 -22.45
N LEU A 91 15.77 3.18 -22.38
CA LEU A 91 14.74 3.40 -21.35
C LEU A 91 13.41 2.79 -21.76
N VAL A 92 12.68 2.23 -20.78
CA VAL A 92 11.29 1.81 -20.97
C VAL A 92 10.39 3.04 -21.06
N GLN A 93 9.76 3.25 -22.20
CA GLN A 93 8.84 4.35 -22.45
C GLN A 93 7.42 4.06 -21.92
N ALA A 94 6.94 2.83 -22.10
CA ALA A 94 5.59 2.44 -21.70
C ALA A 94 5.47 0.92 -21.45
N VAL A 95 4.41 0.55 -20.73
CA VAL A 95 3.97 -0.84 -20.57
C VAL A 95 2.65 -0.99 -21.32
N ILE A 96 2.61 -1.90 -22.30
CA ILE A 96 1.45 -2.16 -23.14
C ILE A 96 0.74 -3.42 -22.65
N GLU A 97 -0.52 -3.29 -22.28
CA GLU A 97 -1.37 -4.42 -21.90
C GLU A 97 -1.59 -5.34 -23.11
N ASN A 98 -1.24 -6.62 -22.98
CA ASN A 98 -1.47 -7.63 -24.02
C ASN A 98 -2.07 -8.90 -23.41
N PRO A 99 -3.05 -9.56 -24.07
CA PRO A 99 -3.81 -10.67 -23.49
C PRO A 99 -3.01 -11.85 -22.91
N ALA A 100 -1.77 -12.04 -23.36
CA ALA A 100 -0.89 -13.10 -22.85
C ALA A 100 0.04 -12.60 -21.75
N SER A 101 0.68 -11.45 -21.95
CA SER A 101 1.62 -10.81 -21.02
C SER A 101 1.87 -9.39 -21.47
N ASP A 102 2.15 -8.49 -20.52
CA ASP A 102 2.48 -7.10 -20.81
C ASP A 102 3.77 -6.99 -21.66
N LEU A 103 3.80 -6.00 -22.55
CA LEU A 103 4.95 -5.71 -23.40
C LEU A 103 5.60 -4.40 -22.96
N LEU A 104 6.93 -4.36 -22.94
CA LEU A 104 7.69 -3.14 -22.67
C LEU A 104 8.01 -2.45 -23.99
N GLU A 105 7.57 -1.20 -24.12
CA GLU A 105 7.96 -0.31 -25.21
C GLU A 105 9.21 0.47 -24.80
N LEU A 106 10.20 0.54 -25.68
CA LEU A 106 11.48 1.22 -25.42
C LEU A 106 11.53 2.53 -26.22
N GLU A 107 12.32 3.49 -25.73
CA GLU A 107 12.66 4.67 -26.52
C GLU A 107 13.50 4.30 -27.76
N ASP A 108 13.27 5.03 -28.87
CA ASP A 108 13.99 4.87 -30.14
C ASP A 108 15.46 5.31 -30.07
#